data_AF-A0A151E2U2-F1
#
_entry.id   AF-A0A151E2U2-F1
#
_cell.length_a   1.000
_cell.length_b   1.000
_cell.length_c   1.000
_cell.angle_alpha   90.00
_cell.angle_beta   90.00
_cell.angle_gamma   90.00
#
_symmetry.space_group_name_H-M   'P 1'
#
loop_
_entity.id
_entity.type
_entity.pdbx_description
1 polymer ?
#
loop_
_entity_poly.entity_id
_entity_poly.type
_entity_poly.pdbx_seq_one_letter_code
_entity_poly.pdbx_strand_id
1 'polypeptide(L)'
;MVENKCDNIEKIWKIFLSRHWKMMALFVVIAALVITSAVYVFLWFVQEAQVNNLVPITLNLWTIGDIVTFLIHLIFWLVIFIIIPVIVIIACIYILWWKKLPDKERKEYRHGHLFGKRSRWTDGGGAVSLFINIVFIIKIYFDGNWDLPISTWKFDYLVYSYLWAIIWILVIFGIPIVIGATWWLRHEMKKSY
;
A
#
# COMPACT_ATOMS: atom_id res chain seq x y z
N MET A 1 -20.28 23.55 17.90
CA MET A 1 -20.24 22.09 18.24
C MET A 1 -18.96 21.39 17.80
N VAL A 2 -18.30 21.80 16.71
CA VAL A 2 -17.03 21.19 16.25
C VAL A 2 -15.83 21.54 17.15
N GLU A 3 -15.77 22.80 17.61
CA GLU A 3 -14.71 23.35 18.48
C GLU A 3 -14.59 22.57 19.80
N ASN A 4 -15.72 22.37 20.50
CA ASN A 4 -15.80 21.59 21.75
C ASN A 4 -15.36 20.11 21.62
N LYS A 5 -15.36 19.54 20.40
CA LYS A 5 -14.95 18.15 20.16
C LYS A 5 -13.43 18.04 19.94
N CYS A 6 -12.83 19.00 19.25
CA CYS A 6 -11.37 19.05 19.05
C CYS A 6 -10.64 19.26 20.39
N ASP A 7 -11.11 20.22 21.20
CA ASP A 7 -10.52 20.55 22.50
C ASP A 7 -10.54 19.36 23.48
N ASN A 8 -11.59 18.53 23.40
CA ASN A 8 -11.72 17.35 24.24
C ASN A 8 -10.77 16.23 23.80
N ILE A 9 -10.60 16.03 22.48
CA ILE A 9 -9.66 15.03 21.93
C ILE A 9 -8.21 15.41 22.27
N GLU A 10 -7.84 16.68 22.15
CA GLU A 10 -6.48 17.15 22.46
C GLU A 10 -6.14 16.99 23.95
N LYS A 11 -7.08 17.31 24.85
CA LYS A 11 -6.92 17.06 26.29
C LYS A 11 -6.73 15.58 26.61
N ILE A 12 -7.54 14.71 26.00
CA ILE A 12 -7.41 13.25 26.18
C ILE A 12 -6.06 12.75 25.63
N TRP A 13 -5.60 13.27 24.49
CA TRP A 13 -4.27 12.97 23.93
C TRP A 13 -3.13 13.38 24.86
N LYS A 14 -3.21 14.58 25.44
CA LYS A 14 -2.19 15.10 26.37
C LYS A 14 -2.10 14.26 27.64
N ILE A 15 -3.25 13.85 28.19
CA ILE A 15 -3.33 12.95 29.34
C ILE A 15 -2.71 11.59 28.98
N PHE A 16 -3.08 11.02 27.84
CA PHE A 16 -2.53 9.76 27.36
C PHE A 16 -0.99 9.82 27.16
N LEU A 17 -0.48 10.87 26.50
CA LEU A 17 0.96 11.05 26.26
C LEU A 17 1.73 11.17 27.57
N SER A 18 1.22 11.97 28.51
CA SER A 18 1.87 12.17 29.81
C SER A 18 1.93 10.88 30.65
N ARG A 19 0.89 10.04 30.60
CA ARG A 19 0.85 8.75 31.31
C ARG A 19 1.66 7.64 30.64
N HIS A 20 1.82 7.69 29.33
CA HIS A 20 2.41 6.60 28.55
C HIS A 20 3.66 7.02 27.76
N TRP A 21 4.31 8.12 28.14
CA TRP A 21 5.52 8.65 27.47
C TRP A 21 6.63 7.60 27.26
N LYS A 22 6.89 6.75 28.27
CA LYS A 22 7.87 5.66 28.16
C LYS A 22 7.52 4.65 27.07
N MET A 23 6.24 4.34 26.88
CA MET A 23 5.76 3.47 25.80
C MET A 23 5.87 4.16 24.44
N MET A 24 5.62 5.48 24.36
CA MET A 24 5.82 6.24 23.13
C MET A 24 7.28 6.25 22.69
N ALA A 25 8.21 6.49 23.62
CA ALA A 25 9.63 6.39 23.34
C ALA A 25 10.01 4.98 22.83
N LEU A 26 9.47 3.93 23.44
CA LEU A 26 9.66 2.56 22.99
C LEU A 26 9.10 2.31 21.58
N PHE A 27 7.93 2.85 21.24
CA PHE A 27 7.38 2.76 19.88
C PHE A 27 8.28 3.45 18.84
N VAL A 28 8.83 4.62 19.16
CA VAL A 28 9.76 5.33 18.28
C VAL A 28 11.03 4.50 18.04
N VAL A 29 11.58 3.90 19.10
CA VAL A 29 12.74 3.00 18.98
C VAL A 29 12.43 1.78 18.11
N ILE A 30 11.28 1.13 18.33
CA ILE A 30 10.85 -0.01 17.51
C ILE A 30 10.67 0.41 16.05
N ALA A 31 10.05 1.56 15.79
CA ALA A 31 9.86 2.05 14.43
C ALA A 31 11.21 2.30 13.72
N ALA A 32 12.17 2.92 14.41
CA ALA A 32 13.52 3.12 13.87
C ALA A 32 14.23 1.79 13.57
N LEU A 33 14.10 0.79 14.46
CA LEU A 33 14.63 -0.55 14.23
C LEU A 33 13.98 -1.23 13.03
N VAL A 34 12.66 -1.12 12.88
CA VAL A 34 11.92 -1.69 11.72
C VAL A 34 12.41 -1.08 10.41
N ILE A 35 12.58 0.24 10.35
CA ILE A 35 13.10 0.93 9.14
C ILE A 35 14.52 0.46 8.84
N THR A 36 15.38 0.43 9.86
CA THR A 36 16.79 0.02 9.70
C THR A 36 16.89 -1.42 9.21
N SER A 37 16.10 -2.32 9.80
CA SER A 37 16.02 -3.72 9.37
C SER A 37 15.47 -3.85 7.95
N ALA A 38 14.48 -3.05 7.55
CA ALA A 38 13.95 -3.09 6.18
C ALA A 38 15.01 -2.68 5.14
N VAL A 39 15.80 -1.63 5.44
CA VAL A 39 16.94 -1.23 4.61
C VAL A 39 17.98 -2.35 4.54
N TYR A 40 18.29 -2.98 5.67
CA TYR A 40 19.24 -4.09 5.72
C TYR A 40 18.76 -5.30 4.89
N VAL A 41 17.49 -5.69 5.02
CA VAL A 41 16.88 -6.78 4.23
C VAL A 41 16.91 -6.45 2.74
N PHE A 42 16.62 -5.20 2.36
CA PHE A 42 16.73 -4.77 0.96
C PHE A 42 18.16 -4.90 0.43
N LEU A 43 19.15 -4.36 1.14
CA LEU A 43 20.55 -4.41 0.71
C LEU A 43 21.08 -5.85 0.64
N TRP A 44 20.75 -6.67 1.64
CA TRP A 44 21.07 -8.10 1.63
C TRP A 44 20.44 -8.80 0.43
N PHE A 45 19.13 -8.58 0.18
CA PHE A 45 18.43 -9.21 -0.93
C PHE A 45 18.98 -8.77 -2.29
N VAL A 46 19.37 -7.50 -2.46
CA VAL A 46 20.01 -7.02 -3.70
C VAL A 46 21.29 -7.81 -4.00
N GLN A 47 22.12 -8.05 -2.99
CA GLN A 47 23.34 -8.84 -3.14
C GLN A 47 23.01 -10.31 -3.46
N GLU A 48 22.08 -10.90 -2.71
CA GLU A 48 21.63 -12.29 -2.91
C GLU A 48 21.06 -12.51 -4.31
N ALA A 49 20.29 -11.54 -4.83
CA ALA A 49 19.72 -11.60 -6.16
C ALA A 49 20.81 -11.56 -7.25
N GLN A 50 21.88 -10.81 -7.04
CA GLN A 50 23.02 -10.77 -7.97
C GLN A 50 23.85 -12.05 -7.92
N VAL A 51 24.14 -12.57 -6.73
CA VAL A 51 24.95 -13.79 -6.54
C VAL A 51 24.25 -15.03 -7.12
N ASN A 52 22.93 -15.11 -7.01
CA ASN A 52 22.15 -16.22 -7.55
C ASN A 52 21.77 -16.06 -9.03
N ASN A 53 22.27 -15.03 -9.71
CA ASN A 53 21.87 -14.68 -11.08
C ASN A 53 20.35 -14.50 -11.27
N LEU A 54 19.66 -14.06 -10.20
CA LEU A 54 18.22 -13.77 -10.25
C LEU A 54 17.93 -12.49 -11.02
N VAL A 55 18.89 -11.55 -11.04
CA VAL A 55 18.86 -10.35 -11.90
C VAL A 55 20.23 -10.10 -12.52
N PRO A 56 20.29 -9.45 -13.70
CA PRO A 56 21.54 -9.02 -14.30
C PRO A 56 22.27 -7.98 -13.45
N ILE A 57 23.59 -8.02 -13.45
CA ILE A 57 24.44 -7.03 -12.75
C ILE A 57 24.32 -5.64 -13.39
N THR A 58 24.19 -5.57 -14.71
CA THR A 58 24.12 -4.32 -15.46
C THR A 58 22.67 -3.93 -15.76
N LEU A 59 22.27 -2.71 -15.35
CA LEU A 59 20.90 -2.21 -15.48
C LEU A 59 20.35 -2.22 -16.91
N ASN A 60 21.21 -2.08 -17.93
CA ASN A 60 20.80 -2.10 -19.33
C ASN A 60 20.32 -3.48 -19.82
N LEU A 61 20.69 -4.55 -19.11
CA LEU A 61 20.30 -5.93 -19.42
C LEU A 61 19.01 -6.35 -18.70
N TRP A 62 18.48 -5.52 -17.80
CA TRP A 62 17.27 -5.85 -17.06
C TRP A 62 16.10 -6.00 -18.03
N THR A 63 15.34 -7.06 -17.82
CA THR A 63 14.10 -7.34 -18.52
C THR A 63 12.91 -6.98 -17.62
N ILE A 64 11.69 -6.94 -18.17
CA ILE A 64 10.49 -6.79 -17.34
C ILE A 64 10.30 -8.03 -16.46
N GLY A 65 10.66 -9.21 -16.96
CA GLY A 65 10.68 -10.44 -16.19
C GLY A 65 11.57 -10.36 -14.95
N ASP A 66 12.78 -9.81 -15.09
CA ASP A 66 13.71 -9.60 -13.98
C ASP A 66 13.13 -8.64 -12.95
N ILE A 67 12.55 -7.50 -13.40
CA ILE A 67 11.93 -6.51 -12.52
C ILE A 67 10.80 -7.15 -11.71
N VAL A 68 9.89 -7.86 -12.37
CA VAL A 68 8.74 -8.49 -11.71
C VAL A 68 9.21 -9.56 -10.73
N THR A 69 10.14 -10.42 -11.15
CA THR A 69 10.69 -11.50 -10.31
C THR A 69 11.39 -10.91 -9.08
N PHE A 70 12.23 -9.90 -9.27
CA PHE A 70 12.91 -9.19 -8.19
C PHE A 70 11.92 -8.58 -7.20
N LEU A 71 10.89 -7.88 -7.68
CA LEU A 71 9.87 -7.26 -6.82
C LEU A 71 9.08 -8.28 -6.01
N ILE A 72 8.69 -9.41 -6.62
CA ILE A 72 7.96 -10.48 -5.92
C ILE A 72 8.81 -11.05 -4.79
N HIS A 73 10.07 -11.39 -5.08
CA HIS A 73 10.98 -11.95 -4.07
C HIS A 73 11.33 -10.92 -2.99
N LEU A 74 11.51 -9.65 -3.36
CA LEU A 74 11.73 -8.58 -2.39
C LEU A 74 10.55 -8.44 -1.43
N ILE A 75 9.32 -8.41 -1.95
CA ILE A 75 8.10 -8.35 -1.13
C ILE A 75 8.01 -9.59 -0.24
N PHE A 76 8.28 -10.78 -0.77
CA PHE A 76 8.29 -12.02 0.00
C PHE A 76 9.24 -11.95 1.21
N TRP A 77 10.49 -11.52 0.99
CA TRP A 77 11.46 -11.38 2.08
C TRP A 77 11.12 -10.27 3.06
N LEU A 78 10.59 -9.14 2.61
CA LEU A 78 10.10 -8.08 3.49
C LEU A 78 8.93 -8.57 4.36
N VAL A 79 8.01 -9.36 3.80
CA VAL A 79 6.91 -9.94 4.57
C VAL A 79 7.46 -10.83 5.69
N ILE A 80 8.39 -11.73 5.33
CA ILE A 80 8.95 -12.70 6.28
C ILE A 80 9.76 -12.02 7.38
N PHE A 81 10.69 -11.15 7.02
CA PHE A 81 11.65 -10.60 7.98
C PHE A 81 11.18 -9.34 8.68
N ILE A 82 10.24 -8.60 8.10
CA ILE A 82 9.76 -7.34 8.68
C ILE A 82 8.32 -7.48 9.15
N ILE A 83 7.40 -7.86 8.25
CA ILE A 83 5.97 -7.80 8.57
C ILE A 83 5.60 -8.83 9.65
N ILE A 84 6.07 -10.07 9.55
CA ILE A 84 5.76 -11.11 10.54
C ILE A 84 6.26 -10.71 11.94
N PRO A 85 7.55 -10.34 12.16
CA PRO A 85 8.01 -9.89 13.46
C PRO A 85 7.29 -8.66 13.99
N VAL A 86 6.96 -7.69 13.13
CA VAL A 86 6.20 -6.50 13.53
C VAL A 86 4.81 -6.87 14.05
N ILE A 87 4.11 -7.80 13.38
CA ILE A 87 2.81 -8.29 13.86
C ILE A 87 2.94 -8.94 15.24
N VAL A 88 3.98 -9.74 15.47
CA VAL A 88 4.25 -10.38 16.77
C VAL A 88 4.52 -9.33 17.84
N ILE A 89 5.35 -8.33 17.57
CA ILE A 89 5.66 -7.23 18.51
C ILE A 89 4.38 -6.46 18.87
N ILE A 90 3.56 -6.11 17.88
CA ILE A 90 2.28 -5.42 18.10
C ILE A 90 1.35 -6.27 18.97
N ALA A 91 1.24 -7.57 18.69
CA ALA A 91 0.43 -8.49 19.48
C ALA A 91 0.92 -8.57 20.93
N CYS A 92 2.23 -8.63 21.16
CA CYS A 92 2.85 -8.59 22.49
C CYS A 92 2.52 -7.29 23.23
N ILE A 93 2.67 -6.13 22.58
CA ILE A 93 2.32 -4.83 23.19
C ILE A 93 0.84 -4.78 23.53
N TYR A 94 -0.02 -5.28 22.66
CA TYR A 94 -1.46 -5.33 22.92
C TYR A 94 -1.82 -6.21 24.13
N ILE A 95 -1.20 -7.39 24.26
CA ILE A 95 -1.50 -8.30 25.37
C ILE A 95 -0.87 -7.82 26.68
N LEU A 96 0.39 -7.39 26.66
CA LEU A 96 1.14 -7.09 27.88
C LEU A 96 0.82 -5.71 28.43
N TRP A 97 0.54 -4.74 27.56
CA TRP A 97 0.28 -3.36 27.97
C TRP A 97 -1.20 -3.00 27.83
N TRP A 98 -1.77 -3.13 26.63
CA TRP A 98 -3.13 -2.65 26.38
C TRP A 98 -4.21 -3.41 27.18
N LYS A 99 -4.09 -4.74 27.29
CA LYS A 99 -5.00 -5.57 28.09
C LYS A 99 -4.84 -5.39 29.61
N LYS A 100 -3.71 -4.86 30.09
CA LYS A 100 -3.46 -4.63 31.52
C LYS A 100 -3.87 -3.24 32.01
N LEU A 101 -4.24 -2.32 31.12
CA LEU A 101 -4.72 -0.98 31.49
C LEU A 101 -6.04 -1.06 32.28
N PRO A 102 -6.26 -0.23 33.32
CA PRO A 102 -7.51 -0.20 34.08
C PRO A 102 -8.73 0.03 33.17
N ASP A 103 -9.84 -0.66 33.44
CA ASP A 103 -11.04 -0.59 32.59
C ASP A 103 -11.65 0.82 32.51
N LYS A 104 -11.48 1.65 33.54
CA LYS A 104 -11.93 3.05 33.55
C LYS A 104 -11.19 3.89 32.51
N GLU A 105 -9.86 3.79 32.47
CA GLU A 105 -9.01 4.52 31.52
C GLU A 105 -9.24 4.02 30.08
N ARG A 106 -9.39 2.71 29.90
CA ARG A 106 -9.64 2.12 28.57
C ARG A 106 -11.00 2.53 27.99
N LYS A 107 -12.03 2.67 28.84
CA LYS A 107 -13.36 3.15 28.43
C LYS A 107 -13.33 4.63 28.07
N GLU A 108 -12.56 5.44 28.79
CA GLU A 108 -12.37 6.88 28.53
C GLU A 108 -11.69 7.10 27.17
N TYR A 109 -10.61 6.36 26.88
CA TYR A 109 -9.93 6.43 25.58
C TYR A 109 -10.80 5.92 24.41
N ARG A 110 -11.64 4.91 24.66
CA ARG A 110 -12.55 4.35 23.64
C ARG A 110 -13.73 5.28 23.37
N HIS A 111 -14.30 5.93 24.40
CA HIS A 111 -15.38 6.92 24.25
C HIS A 111 -14.88 8.22 23.63
N GLY A 112 -13.65 8.64 23.94
CA GLY A 112 -13.03 9.83 23.36
C GLY A 112 -12.66 9.71 21.88
N HIS A 113 -12.94 8.58 21.22
CA HIS A 113 -12.56 8.32 19.82
C HIS A 113 -11.07 8.53 19.50
N LEU A 114 -10.16 8.38 20.48
CA LEU A 114 -8.71 8.60 20.30
C LEU A 114 -8.12 7.84 19.09
N PHE A 115 -8.58 6.61 18.88
CA PHE A 115 -8.09 5.73 17.81
C PHE A 115 -8.98 5.75 16.56
N GLY A 116 -10.03 6.58 16.55
CA GLY A 116 -10.95 6.80 15.42
C GLY A 116 -11.68 5.54 14.93
N LYS A 117 -12.78 5.74 14.19
CA LYS A 117 -13.15 4.72 13.21
C LYS A 117 -12.13 4.85 12.08
N ARG A 118 -11.46 3.75 11.73
CA ARG A 118 -10.57 3.62 10.58
C ARG A 118 -11.15 4.46 9.44
N SER A 119 -10.48 5.55 9.06
CA SER A 119 -10.91 6.30 7.89
C SER A 119 -10.92 5.29 6.76
N ARG A 120 -12.09 5.11 6.14
CA ARG A 120 -12.16 4.39 4.88
C ARG A 120 -11.29 5.21 3.93
N TRP A 121 -10.07 4.76 3.71
CA TRP A 121 -9.26 5.19 2.58
C TRP A 121 -10.01 4.74 1.33
N THR A 122 -10.97 5.55 0.90
CA THR A 122 -11.45 5.57 -0.48
C THR A 122 -10.40 6.32 -1.27
N ASP A 123 -9.24 5.69 -1.44
CA ASP A 123 -8.22 6.16 -2.36
C ASP A 123 -8.56 5.59 -3.74
N GLY A 124 -9.41 6.31 -4.48
CA GLY A 124 -9.89 5.89 -5.80
C GLY A 124 -8.82 5.96 -6.90
N GLY A 125 -7.68 6.64 -6.65
CA GLY A 125 -6.61 6.84 -7.63
C GLY A 125 -5.65 5.66 -7.73
N GLY A 126 -5.26 5.08 -6.60
CA GLY A 126 -4.23 4.02 -6.55
C GLY A 126 -4.63 2.74 -7.30
N ALA A 127 -5.92 2.38 -7.26
CA ALA A 127 -6.40 1.18 -7.96
C ALA A 127 -6.27 1.32 -9.49
N VAL A 128 -6.62 2.48 -10.06
CA VAL A 128 -6.58 2.70 -11.51
C VAL A 128 -5.14 2.62 -12.04
N SER A 129 -4.18 3.25 -11.36
CA SER A 129 -2.76 3.14 -11.73
C SER A 129 -2.26 1.70 -11.66
N LEU A 130 -2.68 0.92 -10.66
CA LEU A 130 -2.29 -0.49 -10.55
C LEU A 130 -2.86 -1.32 -11.71
N PHE A 131 -4.13 -1.13 -12.07
CA PHE A 131 -4.73 -1.82 -13.21
C PHE A 131 -4.02 -1.48 -14.53
N ILE A 132 -3.67 -0.22 -14.77
CA ILE A 132 -2.90 0.19 -15.97
C ILE A 132 -1.57 -0.56 -16.02
N ASN A 133 -0.83 -0.60 -14.92
CA ASN A 133 0.45 -1.33 -14.86
C ASN A 133 0.27 -2.83 -15.08
N ILE A 134 -0.77 -3.45 -14.52
CA ILE A 134 -1.07 -4.88 -14.74
C ILE A 134 -1.35 -5.15 -16.23
N VAL A 135 -2.23 -4.37 -16.86
CA VAL A 135 -2.57 -4.55 -18.29
C VAL A 135 -1.34 -4.32 -19.17
N PHE A 136 -0.51 -3.33 -18.84
CA PHE A 136 0.76 -3.08 -19.52
C PHE A 136 1.71 -4.29 -19.44
N ILE A 137 1.91 -4.85 -18.24
CA ILE A 137 2.75 -6.03 -18.01
C ILE A 137 2.22 -7.24 -18.81
N ILE A 138 0.89 -7.45 -18.80
CA ILE A 138 0.25 -8.52 -19.58
C ILE A 138 0.49 -8.32 -21.08
N LYS A 139 0.37 -7.10 -21.59
CA LYS A 139 0.63 -6.79 -22.99
C LYS A 139 2.07 -7.12 -23.39
N ILE A 140 3.05 -6.71 -22.58
CA ILE A 140 4.48 -7.00 -22.81
C ILE A 140 4.73 -8.49 -22.91
N TYR A 141 4.08 -9.28 -22.06
CA TYR A 141 4.16 -10.73 -22.09
C TYR A 141 3.63 -11.29 -23.42
N PHE A 142 2.48 -10.82 -23.89
CA PHE A 142 1.91 -11.24 -25.18
C PHE A 142 2.73 -10.77 -26.39
N ASP A 143 3.37 -9.61 -26.30
CA ASP A 143 4.24 -9.08 -27.35
C ASP A 143 5.60 -9.82 -27.41
N GLY A 144 5.87 -10.76 -26.50
CA GLY A 144 7.13 -11.52 -26.45
C GLY A 144 8.32 -10.72 -25.92
N ASN A 145 8.08 -9.53 -25.38
CA ASN A 145 9.13 -8.63 -24.89
C ASN A 145 9.49 -8.88 -23.41
N TRP A 146 8.89 -9.89 -22.78
CA TRP A 146 9.04 -10.21 -21.36
C TRP A 146 10.50 -10.37 -20.91
N ASP A 147 11.25 -11.19 -21.65
CA ASP A 147 12.66 -11.53 -21.39
C ASP A 147 13.63 -10.71 -22.26
N LEU A 148 13.14 -9.66 -22.94
CA LEU A 148 14.00 -8.80 -23.72
C LEU A 148 14.59 -7.68 -22.86
N PRO A 149 15.90 -7.38 -22.99
CA PRO A 149 16.51 -6.27 -22.28
C PRO A 149 15.82 -4.95 -22.59
N ILE A 150 15.56 -4.14 -21.57
CA ILE A 150 14.95 -2.81 -21.72
C ILE A 150 15.76 -1.92 -22.67
N SER A 151 17.07 -2.12 -22.75
CA SER A 151 17.94 -1.39 -23.70
C SER A 151 17.59 -1.61 -25.18
N THR A 152 16.90 -2.71 -25.51
CA THR A 152 16.44 -3.00 -26.88
C THR A 152 15.10 -2.35 -27.20
N TRP A 153 14.41 -1.83 -26.18
CA TRP A 153 13.08 -1.26 -26.34
C TRP A 153 13.19 0.17 -26.87
N LYS A 154 12.34 0.46 -27.85
CA LYS A 154 12.19 1.82 -28.34
C LYS A 154 11.16 2.57 -27.48
N PHE A 155 11.35 3.88 -27.35
CA PHE A 155 10.45 4.73 -26.57
C PHE A 155 9.02 4.75 -27.14
N ASP A 156 8.88 4.69 -28.46
CA ASP A 156 7.58 4.59 -29.14
C ASP A 156 6.81 3.34 -28.70
N TYR A 157 7.47 2.19 -28.60
CA TYR A 157 6.87 0.95 -28.11
C TYR A 157 6.33 1.12 -26.68
N LEU A 158 7.08 1.78 -25.78
CA LEU A 158 6.63 2.03 -24.42
C LEU A 158 5.37 2.92 -24.41
N VAL A 159 5.40 4.04 -25.15
CA VAL A 159 4.25 4.97 -25.23
C VAL A 159 3.02 4.27 -25.82
N TYR A 160 3.16 3.56 -26.94
CA TYR A 160 2.04 2.85 -27.56
C TYR A 160 1.50 1.72 -26.67
N SER A 161 2.36 1.05 -25.91
CA SER A 161 1.94 0.03 -24.94
C SER A 161 1.11 0.61 -23.80
N TYR A 162 1.52 1.76 -23.26
CA TYR A 162 0.73 2.47 -22.24
C TYR A 162 -0.59 3.01 -22.77
N LEU A 163 -0.59 3.61 -23.97
CA LEU A 163 -1.83 4.07 -24.62
C LEU A 163 -2.79 2.90 -24.86
N TRP A 164 -2.27 1.78 -25.37
CA TRP A 164 -3.05 0.56 -25.56
C TRP A 164 -3.68 0.09 -24.23
N ALA A 165 -2.91 0.04 -23.14
CA ALA A 165 -3.42 -0.35 -21.82
C ALA A 165 -4.53 0.57 -21.31
N ILE A 166 -4.35 1.89 -21.44
CA ILE A 166 -5.34 2.90 -21.03
C ILE A 166 -6.62 2.75 -21.86
N ILE A 167 -6.50 2.57 -23.19
CA ILE A 167 -7.65 2.40 -24.08
C ILE A 167 -8.46 1.17 -23.68
N TRP A 168 -7.82 0.01 -23.44
CA TRP A 168 -8.54 -1.19 -23.04
C TRP A 168 -9.21 -1.06 -21.66
N ILE A 169 -8.60 -0.35 -20.71
CA ILE A 169 -9.22 -0.05 -19.43
C ILE A 169 -10.45 0.85 -19.62
N LEU A 170 -10.35 1.89 -20.45
CA LEU A 170 -11.50 2.75 -20.80
C LEU A 170 -12.60 1.97 -21.50
N VAL A 171 -12.28 0.98 -22.35
CA VAL A 171 -13.29 0.13 -23.00
C VAL A 171 -13.98 -0.77 -21.96
N ILE A 172 -13.20 -1.47 -21.11
CA ILE A 172 -13.72 -2.43 -20.13
C ILE A 172 -14.55 -1.74 -19.05
N PHE A 173 -14.09 -0.61 -18.51
CA PHE A 173 -14.78 0.10 -17.43
C PHE A 173 -15.71 1.21 -17.94
N GLY A 174 -15.34 1.90 -19.01
CA GLY A 174 -16.13 3.02 -19.55
C GLY A 174 -17.46 2.58 -20.15
N ILE A 175 -17.51 1.45 -20.87
CA ILE A 175 -18.78 0.95 -21.44
C ILE A 175 -19.80 0.64 -20.33
N PRO A 176 -19.48 -0.15 -19.29
CA PRO A 176 -20.38 -0.36 -18.15
C PRO A 176 -20.80 0.92 -17.44
N ILE A 177 -19.87 1.86 -17.24
CA ILE A 177 -20.17 3.15 -16.60
C ILE A 177 -21.19 3.95 -17.43
N VAL A 178 -21.01 4.04 -18.74
CA VAL A 178 -21.94 4.75 -19.64
C VAL A 178 -23.30 4.09 -19.64
N ILE A 179 -23.38 2.76 -19.71
CA ILE A 179 -24.64 2.01 -19.65
C ILE A 179 -25.34 2.27 -18.31
N GLY A 180 -24.61 2.15 -17.19
CA GLY A 180 -25.14 2.39 -15.85
C GLY A 180 -25.63 3.83 -15.65
N ALA A 181 -24.85 4.82 -16.10
CA ALA A 181 -25.21 6.23 -16.01
C ALA A 181 -26.46 6.55 -16.86
N THR A 182 -26.54 5.99 -18.06
CA THR A 182 -27.69 6.18 -18.96
C THR A 182 -28.95 5.52 -18.37
N TRP A 183 -28.83 4.33 -17.78
CA TRP A 183 -29.93 3.66 -17.10
C TRP A 183 -30.40 4.44 -15.86
N TRP A 184 -29.45 4.97 -15.08
CA TRP A 184 -29.75 5.76 -13.88
C TRP A 184 -30.46 7.08 -14.21
N LEU A 185 -29.94 7.84 -15.18
CA LEU A 185 -30.59 9.08 -15.65
C LEU A 185 -32.02 8.81 -16.15
N ARG A 186 -32.23 7.70 -16.87
CA ARG A 186 -33.57 7.29 -17.32
C ARG A 186 -34.49 6.93 -16.17
N HIS A 187 -33.97 6.34 -15.08
CA HIS A 187 -34.75 6.02 -13.89
C HIS A 187 -35.14 7.28 -13.10
N GLU A 188 -34.20 8.22 -12.92
CA GLU A 188 -34.44 9.48 -12.22
C GLU A 188 -35.47 10.36 -12.94
N MET A 189 -35.39 10.45 -14.28
CA MET A 189 -36.37 11.19 -15.09
C MET A 189 -37.78 10.60 -15.04
N LYS A 190 -37.92 9.28 -14.87
CA LYS A 190 -39.23 8.64 -14.70
C LYS A 190 -39.85 8.82 -13.31
N LYS A 191 -39.05 9.21 -12.31
CA LYS A 191 -39.52 9.49 -10.95
C LYS A 191 -39.98 10.94 -10.74
N SER A 192 -39.61 11.84 -11.66
CA SER A 192 -39.96 13.27 -11.61
C SER A 192 -41.24 13.63 -12.38
N TYR A 193 -41.91 12.62 -12.95
CA TYR A 193 -43.21 12.73 -13.63
C TYR A 193 -44.21 11.82 -12.91
#